data_AF-A0A535E5G0-F1
#
_entry.id   AF-A0A535E5G0-F1
#
_cell.length_a   1.000
_cell.length_b   1.000
_cell.length_c   1.000
_cell.angle_alpha   90.00
_cell.angle_beta   90.00
_cell.angle_gamma   90.00
#
_symmetry.space_group_name_H-M   'P 1'
#
loop_
_entity.id
_entity.type
_entity.pdbx_description
1 polymer ?
#
loop_
_entity_poly.entity_id
_entity_poly.type
_entity_poly.pdbx_seq_one_letter_code
_entity_poly.pdbx_strand_id
1 'polypeptide(L)'
;MRQLRGLLPYALVAMLVVVASVVAIVVSTTGTPAGPSAVASASPSVGPSASRQAVTDLSPNGRLAYWRAEPNGDHLLWVANADNSRRRSVAKTDNPNSITKTKWSVDGSAIAYVEGGIRLVVVRIDGATTAYTLAPDLRADSYRIVDHRFSPSGARIAATVQRQTGSQSDVYIGAANGTWTRSSARSPVCRRRRRSSGATAGSTSSPDA
;
A
#
# COMPACT_ATOMS: atom_id res chain seq x y z
N MET A 1 -63.36 33.19 55.17
CA MET A 1 -63.15 32.42 53.92
C MET A 1 -64.01 32.95 52.75
N ARG A 2 -63.69 34.13 52.16
CA ARG A 2 -64.40 34.66 50.97
C ARG A 2 -63.53 35.60 50.10
N GLN A 3 -62.23 35.28 49.91
CA GLN A 3 -61.33 36.10 49.07
C GLN A 3 -60.56 35.27 48.01
N LEU A 4 -60.78 33.95 47.92
CA LEU A 4 -60.01 33.08 47.01
C LEU A 4 -60.70 32.76 45.67
N ARG A 5 -61.86 33.36 45.38
CA ARG A 5 -62.62 33.07 44.14
C ARG A 5 -62.25 33.97 42.95
N GLY A 6 -61.45 35.02 43.15
CA GLY A 6 -61.05 35.96 42.09
C GLY A 6 -59.82 35.55 41.26
N LEU A 7 -59.06 34.54 41.71
CA LEU A 7 -57.80 34.11 41.06
C LEU A 7 -57.95 32.86 40.17
N LEU A 8 -59.09 32.16 40.26
CA LEU A 8 -59.44 31.03 39.40
C LEU A 8 -59.40 31.36 37.89
N PRO A 9 -59.91 32.52 37.40
CA PRO A 9 -59.82 32.83 35.97
C PRO A 9 -58.38 33.05 35.50
N TYR A 10 -57.52 33.63 36.35
CA TYR A 10 -56.11 33.86 36.03
C TYR A 10 -55.29 32.56 35.98
N ALA A 11 -55.58 31.61 36.87
CA ALA A 11 -54.93 30.29 36.84
C ALA A 11 -55.24 29.52 35.55
N LEU A 12 -56.49 29.62 35.05
CA LEU A 12 -56.89 28.99 33.79
C LEU A 12 -56.22 29.65 32.57
N VAL A 13 -56.14 30.98 32.53
CA VAL A 13 -55.44 31.70 31.45
C VAL A 13 -53.94 31.38 31.46
N ALA A 14 -53.31 31.36 32.63
CA ALA A 14 -51.89 31.01 32.75
C ALA A 14 -51.61 29.58 32.27
N MET A 15 -52.45 28.61 32.63
CA MET A 15 -52.33 27.24 32.13
C MET A 15 -52.50 27.16 30.61
N LEU A 16 -53.43 27.91 30.02
CA LEU A 16 -53.64 27.93 28.57
C LEU A 16 -52.41 28.47 27.83
N VAL A 17 -51.80 29.55 28.34
CA VAL A 17 -50.56 30.12 27.78
C VAL A 17 -49.42 29.11 27.85
N VAL A 18 -49.23 28.43 28.99
CA VAL A 18 -48.17 27.42 29.15
C VAL A 18 -48.38 26.25 28.20
N VAL A 19 -49.60 25.75 28.07
CA VAL A 19 -49.92 24.65 27.12
C VAL A 19 -49.68 25.09 25.68
N ALA A 20 -50.10 26.30 25.30
CA ALA A 20 -49.85 26.82 23.95
C ALA A 20 -48.34 26.99 23.65
N SER A 21 -47.54 27.44 24.62
CA SER A 21 -46.09 27.54 24.49
C SER A 21 -45.42 26.17 24.36
N VAL A 22 -45.86 25.16 25.12
CA VAL A 22 -45.33 23.79 25.00
C VAL A 22 -45.67 23.19 23.64
N VAL A 23 -46.89 23.38 23.13
CA VAL A 23 -47.29 22.90 21.79
C VAL A 23 -46.45 23.56 20.69
N ALA A 24 -46.16 24.86 20.77
CA ALA A 24 -45.30 25.55 19.81
C ALA A 24 -43.87 24.99 19.78
N ILE A 25 -43.31 24.60 20.94
CA ILE A 25 -41.98 23.99 21.05
C ILE A 25 -41.98 22.56 20.46
N VAL A 26 -43.05 21.79 20.64
CA VAL A 26 -43.17 20.43 20.08
C VAL A 26 -43.35 20.46 18.56
N VAL A 27 -44.10 21.42 18.02
CA VAL A 27 -44.31 21.56 16.57
C VAL A 27 -43.03 22.03 15.86
N SER A 28 -42.17 22.81 16.51
CA SER A 28 -40.88 23.24 15.95
C SER A 28 -39.80 22.15 16.01
N THR A 29 -40.01 21.07 16.76
CA THR A 29 -39.04 19.96 16.87
C THR A 29 -39.36 18.77 15.95
N THR A 30 -40.45 18.81 15.18
CA THR A 30 -40.84 17.76 14.23
C THR A 30 -41.08 18.29 12.82
N GLY A 31 -40.07 18.96 12.26
CA GLY A 31 -39.99 19.28 10.83
C GLY A 31 -38.94 18.43 10.10
N THR A 32 -39.38 17.38 9.40
CA THR A 32 -38.63 16.65 8.34
C THR A 32 -39.25 17.04 6.97
N PRO A 33 -38.51 17.17 5.84
CA PRO A 33 -37.59 16.16 5.33
C PRO A 33 -36.32 16.67 4.61
N ALA A 34 -35.50 15.68 4.24
CA ALA A 34 -34.25 15.71 3.49
C ALA A 34 -34.19 16.67 2.29
N GLY A 35 -33.18 17.54 2.29
CA GLY A 35 -32.53 18.03 1.08
C GLY A 35 -31.34 17.13 0.73
N PRO A 36 -30.96 16.98 -0.55
CA PRO A 36 -29.76 16.21 -0.89
C PRO A 36 -28.52 16.96 -0.40
N SER A 37 -27.96 16.49 0.71
CA SER A 37 -26.61 16.84 1.13
C SER A 37 -25.66 16.30 0.06
N ALA A 38 -25.28 17.16 -0.88
CA ALA A 38 -24.09 16.98 -1.69
C ALA A 38 -22.91 16.89 -0.74
N VAL A 39 -22.44 15.66 -0.48
CA VAL A 39 -21.17 15.44 0.20
C VAL A 39 -20.12 15.96 -0.75
N ALA A 40 -19.63 17.17 -0.47
CA ALA A 40 -18.46 17.71 -1.13
C ALA A 40 -17.33 16.70 -0.92
N SER A 41 -16.95 16.00 -1.99
CA SER A 41 -15.66 15.33 -2.10
C SER A 41 -14.60 16.40 -1.91
N ALA A 42 -14.14 16.59 -0.68
CA ALA A 42 -12.92 17.32 -0.41
C ALA A 42 -11.78 16.49 -1.02
N SER A 43 -11.47 16.72 -2.29
CA SER A 43 -10.18 16.37 -2.86
C SER A 43 -9.12 17.08 -2.01
N PRO A 44 -8.24 16.37 -1.28
CA PRO A 44 -7.12 17.04 -0.66
C PRO A 44 -6.19 17.51 -1.78
N SER A 45 -6.31 18.79 -2.14
CA SER A 45 -5.31 19.48 -2.97
C SER A 45 -4.05 19.68 -2.13
N VAL A 46 -3.17 18.68 -2.16
CA VAL A 46 -1.80 18.80 -1.66
C VAL A 46 -1.08 19.80 -2.56
N GLY A 47 -0.87 21.02 -2.07
CA GLY A 47 0.01 21.98 -2.71
C GLY A 47 1.44 21.41 -2.77
N PRO A 48 2.24 21.71 -3.81
CA PRO A 48 3.61 21.23 -3.88
C PRO A 48 4.46 22.02 -2.89
N SER A 49 4.50 21.57 -1.63
CA SER A 49 5.55 21.97 -0.71
C SER A 49 6.85 21.30 -1.17
N ALA A 50 7.58 21.99 -2.04
CA ALA A 50 8.95 21.69 -2.41
C ALA A 50 9.88 21.90 -1.20
N SER A 51 9.70 21.06 -0.18
CA SER A 51 10.76 20.74 0.75
C SER A 51 11.49 19.53 0.16
N ARG A 52 12.82 19.58 0.10
CA ARG A 52 13.65 18.44 -0.24
C ARG A 52 13.47 17.41 0.88
N GLN A 53 12.35 16.70 0.89
CA GLN A 53 12.02 15.73 1.91
C GLN A 53 13.10 14.66 1.85
N ALA A 54 13.78 14.44 2.97
CA ALA A 54 14.38 13.15 3.24
C ALA A 54 13.32 12.11 2.87
N VAL A 55 13.66 11.12 2.04
CA VAL A 55 12.71 10.12 1.56
C VAL A 55 12.22 9.32 2.78
N THR A 56 11.23 9.85 3.49
CA THR A 56 10.57 9.20 4.62
C THR A 56 9.49 8.33 4.00
N ASP A 57 9.88 7.13 3.60
CA ASP A 57 8.92 6.15 3.10
C ASP A 57 8.23 5.53 4.32
N LEU A 58 6.89 5.61 4.34
CA LEU A 58 6.04 5.05 5.39
C LEU A 58 5.70 3.61 5.04
N SER A 59 5.99 2.68 5.93
CA SER A 59 5.55 1.31 5.78
C SER A 59 4.04 1.19 6.05
N PRO A 60 3.37 0.16 5.50
CA PRO A 60 1.95 -0.11 5.80
C PRO A 60 1.65 -0.32 7.29
N ASN A 61 2.67 -0.69 8.09
CA ASN A 61 2.56 -0.90 9.53
C ASN A 61 2.91 0.36 10.35
N GLY A 62 2.99 1.53 9.72
CA GLY A 62 3.33 2.79 10.41
C GLY A 62 4.79 2.86 10.87
N ARG A 63 5.73 2.33 10.08
CA ARG A 63 7.17 2.50 10.33
C ARG A 63 7.79 3.47 9.32
N LEU A 64 8.81 4.18 9.75
CA LEU A 64 9.56 5.13 8.95
C LEU A 64 10.89 4.49 8.55
N ALA A 65 11.27 4.63 7.28
CA ALA A 65 12.63 4.41 6.81
C ALA A 65 13.19 5.72 6.27
N TYR A 66 14.41 6.07 6.67
CA TYR A 66 15.10 7.25 6.16
C TYR A 66 16.61 7.07 6.20
N TRP A 67 17.30 7.68 5.23
CA TRP A 67 18.75 7.76 5.20
C TRP A 67 19.22 8.96 6.02
N ARG A 68 20.24 8.76 6.84
CA ARG A 68 20.85 9.79 7.68
C ARG A 68 22.37 9.78 7.50
N ALA A 69 22.96 10.96 7.29
CA ALA A 69 24.39 11.15 7.34
C ALA A 69 24.89 11.10 8.79
N GLU A 70 25.95 10.35 9.03
CA GLU A 70 26.70 10.32 10.28
C GLU A 70 27.88 11.30 10.21
N PRO A 71 28.40 11.76 11.37
CA PRO A 71 29.53 12.71 11.42
C PRO A 71 30.82 12.22 10.77
N ASN A 72 30.95 10.90 10.60
CA ASN A 72 32.09 10.26 9.95
C ASN A 72 31.96 10.18 8.42
N GLY A 73 30.88 10.72 7.83
CA GLY A 73 30.61 10.70 6.39
C GLY A 73 29.78 9.50 5.91
N ASP A 74 29.58 8.50 6.76
CA ASP A 74 28.75 7.35 6.43
C ASP A 74 27.28 7.75 6.34
N HIS A 75 26.52 7.05 5.51
CA HIS A 75 25.07 7.15 5.48
C HIS A 75 24.44 5.85 6.00
N LEU A 76 23.62 5.99 7.02
CA LEU A 76 22.91 4.88 7.64
C LEU A 76 21.44 4.91 7.24
N LEU A 77 20.92 3.75 6.87
CA LEU A 77 19.49 3.54 6.73
C LEU A 77 18.92 3.25 8.12
N TRP A 78 18.13 4.20 8.62
CA TRP A 78 17.46 4.10 9.90
C TRP A 78 16.02 3.66 9.71
N VAL A 79 15.57 2.79 10.61
CA VAL A 79 14.17 2.39 10.73
C VAL A 79 13.66 2.78 12.11
N ALA A 80 12.50 3.42 12.15
CA ALA A 80 11.81 3.84 13.36
C ALA A 80 10.31 3.52 13.28
N ASN A 81 9.63 3.48 14.41
CA ASN A 81 8.17 3.54 14.44
C ASN A 81 7.67 4.95 14.06
N ALA A 82 6.38 5.11 13.77
CA ALA A 82 5.78 6.42 13.46
C ALA A 82 5.89 7.44 14.62
N ASP A 83 5.88 6.97 15.86
CA ASP A 83 6.15 7.76 17.08
C ASP A 83 7.67 8.04 17.28
N ASN A 84 8.50 7.64 16.31
CA ASN A 84 9.94 7.74 16.35
C ASN A 84 10.59 6.91 17.48
N SER A 85 9.89 5.92 18.04
CA SER A 85 10.44 4.95 18.99
C SER A 85 11.16 3.79 18.29
N ARG A 86 11.93 3.01 19.05
CA ARG A 86 12.64 1.80 18.58
C ARG A 86 13.51 2.01 17.32
N ARG A 87 14.21 3.15 17.28
CA ARG A 87 15.12 3.48 16.18
C ARG A 87 16.30 2.52 16.15
N ARG A 88 16.62 2.01 14.97
CA ARG A 88 17.85 1.24 14.75
C ARG A 88 18.32 1.38 13.30
N SER A 89 19.62 1.27 13.10
CA SER A 89 20.20 1.16 11.77
C SER A 89 20.01 -0.26 11.23
N VAL A 90 19.69 -0.36 9.94
CA VAL A 90 19.51 -1.65 9.25
C VAL A 90 20.48 -1.83 8.08
N ALA A 91 21.00 -0.73 7.53
CA ALA A 91 22.03 -0.77 6.50
C ALA A 91 22.95 0.43 6.62
N LYS A 92 24.15 0.28 6.04
CA LYS A 92 25.20 1.29 5.98
C LYS A 92 25.70 1.40 4.55
N THR A 93 25.98 2.61 4.11
CA THR A 93 26.64 2.92 2.85
C THR A 93 27.62 4.07 3.05
N ASP A 94 28.69 4.07 2.28
CA ASP A 94 29.67 5.14 2.15
C ASP A 94 29.36 6.07 0.96
N ASN A 95 28.47 5.67 0.05
CA ASN A 95 28.13 6.44 -1.15
C ASN A 95 26.60 6.66 -1.30
N PRO A 96 26.02 7.67 -0.62
CA PRO A 96 24.58 7.91 -0.64
C PRO A 96 24.03 8.29 -2.02
N ASN A 97 24.84 8.94 -2.87
CA ASN A 97 24.45 9.34 -4.23
C ASN A 97 24.25 8.13 -5.16
N SER A 98 24.81 6.98 -4.78
CA SER A 98 24.67 5.71 -5.47
C SER A 98 23.31 5.04 -5.20
N ILE A 99 22.62 5.46 -4.13
CA ILE A 99 21.39 4.82 -3.68
C ILE A 99 20.17 5.48 -4.29
N THR A 100 19.33 4.65 -4.89
CA THR A 100 18.09 5.08 -5.51
C THR A 100 16.94 4.11 -5.20
N LYS A 101 15.71 4.58 -5.40
CA LYS A 101 14.48 3.77 -5.40
C LYS A 101 14.20 3.02 -4.08
N THR A 102 14.52 3.56 -2.91
CA THR A 102 14.14 2.93 -1.63
C THR A 102 12.62 2.69 -1.56
N LYS A 103 12.20 1.44 -1.27
CA LYS A 103 10.80 1.05 -1.13
C LYS A 103 10.62 0.04 -0.01
N TRP A 104 9.54 0.17 0.73
CA TRP A 104 9.08 -0.88 1.65
C TRP A 104 8.49 -2.10 0.95
N SER A 105 8.64 -3.25 1.59
CA SER A 105 7.83 -4.44 1.32
C SER A 105 6.40 -4.22 1.81
N VAL A 106 5.45 -4.89 1.15
CA VAL A 106 4.01 -4.78 1.44
C VAL A 106 3.67 -5.22 2.86
N ASP A 107 4.42 -6.16 3.41
CA ASP A 107 4.30 -6.63 4.79
C ASP A 107 5.02 -5.73 5.81
N GLY A 108 5.72 -4.68 5.37
CA GLY A 108 6.53 -3.80 6.21
C GLY A 108 7.70 -4.49 6.91
N SER A 109 8.07 -5.72 6.51
CA SER A 109 9.12 -6.52 7.14
C SER A 109 10.48 -6.36 6.48
N ALA A 110 10.54 -5.71 5.32
CA ALA A 110 11.77 -5.50 4.56
C ALA A 110 11.75 -4.18 3.78
N ILE A 111 12.93 -3.69 3.45
CA ILE A 111 13.18 -2.50 2.62
C ILE A 111 14.06 -2.93 1.47
N ALA A 112 13.74 -2.52 0.24
CA ALA A 112 14.61 -2.71 -0.91
C ALA A 112 15.10 -1.37 -1.46
N TYR A 113 16.38 -1.29 -1.80
CA TYR A 113 17.00 -0.15 -2.44
C TYR A 113 17.97 -0.60 -3.54
N VAL A 114 18.21 0.28 -4.51
CA VAL A 114 19.16 0.04 -5.59
C VAL A 114 20.44 0.82 -5.30
N GLU A 115 21.57 0.12 -5.32
CA GLU A 115 22.91 0.66 -5.14
C GLU A 115 23.66 0.63 -6.49
N GLY A 116 24.20 1.77 -6.90
CA GLY A 116 25.00 1.95 -8.11
C GLY A 116 24.24 1.68 -9.41
N GLY A 117 22.91 1.57 -9.35
CA GLY A 117 22.09 1.13 -10.46
C GLY A 117 22.28 -0.33 -10.86
N ILE A 118 23.16 -1.10 -10.20
CA ILE A 118 23.54 -2.46 -10.63
C ILE A 118 23.29 -3.52 -9.56
N ARG A 119 23.04 -3.10 -8.33
CA ARG A 119 22.81 -3.97 -7.19
C ARG A 119 21.48 -3.62 -6.54
N LEU A 120 20.60 -4.61 -6.41
CA LEU A 120 19.36 -4.49 -5.66
C LEU A 120 19.57 -5.14 -4.31
N VAL A 121 19.47 -4.38 -3.23
CA VAL A 121 19.65 -4.87 -1.87
C VAL A 121 18.30 -4.87 -1.16
N VAL A 122 17.95 -6.01 -0.58
CA VAL A 122 16.78 -6.22 0.26
C VAL A 122 17.26 -6.44 1.69
N VAL A 123 16.87 -5.53 2.58
CA VAL A 123 17.22 -5.56 3.99
C VAL A 123 15.96 -5.86 4.77
N ARG A 124 15.94 -7.01 5.43
CA ARG A 124 14.86 -7.37 6.34
C ARG A 124 15.06 -6.69 7.69
N ILE A 125 13.95 -6.47 8.36
CA ILE A 125 13.94 -5.90 9.70
C ILE A 125 14.54 -6.87 10.73
N ASP A 126 14.62 -8.17 10.50
CA ASP A 126 15.37 -9.07 11.41
C ASP A 126 16.90 -8.94 11.28
N GLY A 127 17.39 -8.15 10.32
CA GLY A 127 18.82 -7.98 10.03
C GLY A 127 19.33 -8.86 8.88
N ALA A 128 18.51 -9.79 8.37
CA ALA A 128 18.88 -10.56 7.20
C ALA A 128 18.95 -9.65 5.97
N THR A 129 20.06 -9.72 5.23
CA THR A 129 20.26 -8.92 4.02
C THR A 129 20.49 -9.84 2.84
N THR A 130 19.76 -9.58 1.77
CA THR A 130 19.85 -10.31 0.50
C THR A 130 20.18 -9.32 -0.60
N ALA A 131 21.24 -9.56 -1.36
CA ALA A 131 21.63 -8.70 -2.47
C ALA A 131 21.58 -9.45 -3.79
N TYR A 132 21.05 -8.79 -4.82
CA TYR A 132 21.03 -9.25 -6.20
C TYR A 132 21.92 -8.33 -7.03
N THR A 133 22.93 -8.89 -7.68
CA THR A 133 23.90 -8.13 -8.48
C THR A 133 23.76 -8.50 -9.95
N LEU A 134 23.73 -7.49 -10.83
CA LEU A 134 23.74 -7.69 -12.28
C LEU A 134 24.96 -8.51 -12.73
N ALA A 135 24.70 -9.43 -13.65
CA ALA A 135 25.75 -10.24 -14.27
C ALA A 135 26.82 -9.34 -14.93
N PRO A 136 28.09 -9.77 -14.99
CA PRO A 136 29.17 -9.01 -15.61
C PRO A 136 28.86 -8.50 -17.00
N ASP A 137 28.25 -9.33 -17.84
CA ASP A 137 27.96 -9.01 -19.23
C ASP A 137 26.93 -7.87 -19.34
N LEU A 138 25.88 -7.91 -18.51
CA LEU A 138 24.89 -6.83 -18.44
C LEU A 138 25.51 -5.52 -17.98
N ARG A 139 26.46 -5.57 -17.04
CA ARG A 139 27.17 -4.37 -16.58
C ARG A 139 28.08 -3.81 -17.66
N ALA A 140 28.78 -4.66 -18.41
CA ALA A 140 29.60 -4.25 -19.55
C ALA A 140 28.75 -3.59 -20.65
N ASP A 141 27.54 -4.11 -20.88
CA ASP A 141 26.58 -3.53 -21.82
C ASP A 141 25.82 -2.30 -21.28
N SER A 142 26.22 -1.79 -20.12
CA SER A 142 25.63 -0.62 -19.48
C SER A 142 24.14 -0.80 -19.16
N TYR A 143 23.74 -1.97 -18.67
CA TYR A 143 22.41 -2.16 -18.07
C TYR A 143 22.38 -1.66 -16.63
N ARG A 144 21.23 -1.09 -16.25
CA ARG A 144 20.93 -0.64 -14.89
C ARG A 144 19.52 -1.06 -14.47
N ILE A 145 19.33 -1.26 -13.18
CA ILE A 145 18.02 -1.43 -12.56
C ILE A 145 17.35 -0.05 -12.50
N VAL A 146 16.20 0.08 -13.15
CA VAL A 146 15.45 1.35 -13.23
C VAL A 146 14.23 1.39 -12.33
N ASP A 147 13.68 0.22 -11.99
CA ASP A 147 12.59 0.08 -11.03
C ASP A 147 12.62 -1.29 -10.37
N HIS A 148 12.00 -1.40 -9.20
CA HIS A 148 11.73 -2.67 -8.52
C HIS A 148 10.43 -2.63 -7.73
N ARG A 149 9.84 -3.81 -7.53
CA ARG A 149 8.61 -4.02 -6.77
C ARG A 149 8.63 -5.35 -6.03
N PHE A 150 8.17 -5.33 -4.79
CA PHE A 150 7.87 -6.57 -4.06
C PHE A 150 6.61 -7.23 -4.62
N SER A 151 6.58 -8.56 -4.59
CA SER A 151 5.33 -9.31 -4.79
C SER A 151 4.34 -8.99 -3.67
N PRO A 152 3.02 -9.08 -3.90
CA PRO A 152 2.02 -8.87 -2.85
C PRO A 152 2.24 -9.72 -1.59
N SER A 153 2.79 -10.93 -1.75
CA SER A 153 3.12 -11.83 -0.64
C SER A 153 4.46 -11.53 0.06
N GLY A 154 5.24 -10.54 -0.40
CA GLY A 154 6.58 -10.22 0.11
C GLY A 154 7.68 -11.25 -0.23
N ALA A 155 7.32 -12.43 -0.78
CA ALA A 155 8.26 -13.53 -0.99
C ALA A 155 9.23 -13.35 -2.18
N ARG A 156 8.90 -12.47 -3.13
CA ARG A 156 9.67 -12.24 -4.34
C ARG A 156 9.84 -10.74 -4.61
N ILE A 157 10.86 -10.41 -5.39
CA ILE A 157 11.09 -9.06 -5.88
C ILE A 157 11.22 -9.08 -7.41
N ALA A 158 10.51 -8.19 -8.09
CA ALA A 158 10.67 -7.96 -9.52
C ALA A 158 11.55 -6.72 -9.71
N ALA A 159 12.49 -6.78 -10.64
CA ALA A 159 13.37 -5.67 -11.01
C ALA A 159 13.32 -5.46 -12.52
N THR A 160 13.12 -4.22 -12.94
CA THR A 160 13.20 -3.83 -14.35
C THR A 160 14.63 -3.38 -14.62
N VAL A 161 15.29 -4.06 -15.55
CA VAL A 161 16.67 -3.83 -15.95
C VAL A 161 16.64 -3.25 -17.36
N GLN A 162 17.18 -2.06 -17.55
CA GLN A 162 17.15 -1.33 -18.80
C GLN A 162 18.57 -0.96 -19.23
N ARG A 163 18.85 -1.08 -20.52
CA ARG A 163 20.10 -0.60 -21.10
C ARG A 163 20.14 0.92 -21.07
N GLN A 164 21.23 1.52 -20.61
CA GLN A 164 21.38 2.98 -20.58
C GLN A 164 21.31 3.58 -21.99
N THR A 165 21.85 2.87 -22.98
CA THR A 165 21.86 3.28 -24.38
C THR A 165 20.92 2.38 -25.18
N GLY A 166 19.69 2.86 -25.41
CA GLY A 166 18.66 2.18 -26.20
C GLY A 166 17.35 1.92 -25.42
N SER A 167 16.45 1.16 -26.05
CA SER A 167 15.11 0.84 -25.49
C SER A 167 14.99 -0.59 -24.97
N GLN A 168 16.11 -1.33 -24.88
CA GLN A 168 16.12 -2.70 -24.40
C GLN A 168 15.86 -2.73 -22.89
N SER A 169 14.81 -3.44 -22.50
CA SER A 169 14.44 -3.63 -21.11
C SER A 169 14.00 -5.06 -20.87
N ASP A 170 14.33 -5.55 -19.68
CA ASP A 170 14.03 -6.90 -19.22
C ASP A 170 13.54 -6.86 -17.79
N VAL A 171 12.74 -7.86 -17.42
CA VAL A 171 12.27 -8.03 -16.05
C VAL A 171 12.96 -9.23 -15.44
N TYR A 172 13.56 -9.04 -14.27
CA TYR A 172 14.15 -10.09 -13.46
C TYR A 172 13.28 -10.34 -12.24
N ILE A 173 13.13 -11.60 -11.86
CA ILE A 173 12.38 -12.00 -10.66
C ILE A 173 13.37 -12.66 -9.71
N GLY A 174 13.58 -12.04 -8.54
CA GLY A 174 14.39 -12.53 -7.44
C GLY A 174 13.57 -13.32 -6.42
N ALA A 175 14.14 -14.43 -5.98
CA ALA A 175 13.67 -15.22 -4.84
C ALA A 175 14.50 -14.90 -3.60
N ALA A 176 13.92 -15.09 -2.40
CA ALA A 176 14.54 -14.74 -1.11
C ALA A 176 15.95 -15.34 -0.85
N ASN A 177 16.37 -16.34 -1.63
CA ASN A 177 17.70 -16.93 -1.57
C ASN A 177 18.80 -16.09 -2.25
N GLY A 178 18.47 -14.91 -2.80
CA GLY A 178 19.44 -14.04 -3.50
C GLY A 178 19.69 -14.42 -4.96
N THR A 179 18.99 -15.44 -5.47
CA THR A 179 19.01 -15.77 -6.90
C THR A 179 17.88 -15.05 -7.62
N TRP A 180 18.14 -14.62 -8.85
CA TRP A 180 17.13 -14.05 -9.72
C TRP A 180 17.23 -14.62 -11.13
N THR A 181 16.09 -14.68 -11.80
CA THR A 181 15.99 -15.21 -13.16
C THR A 181 15.31 -14.19 -14.05
N ARG A 182 15.77 -14.07 -15.29
CA ARG A 182 15.10 -13.27 -16.31
C ARG A 182 13.72 -13.86 -16.57
N SER A 183 12.69 -13.03 -16.45
CA SER A 183 11.34 -13.37 -16.85
C SER A 183 11.27 -13.33 -18.37
N SER A 184 11.33 -14.48 -19.03
CA SER A 184 10.97 -14.56 -20.44
C SER A 184 9.45 -14.69 -20.53
N ALA A 185 8.78 -13.70 -21.13
CA ALA A 185 7.40 -13.86 -21.58
C ALA A 185 7.37 -14.78 -22.82
N ARG A 186 7.80 -16.04 -22.68
CA ARG A 186 7.35 -17.08 -23.60
C ARG A 186 6.00 -17.51 -23.07
N SER A 187 4.94 -17.04 -23.72
CA SER A 187 3.58 -17.49 -23.46
C SER A 187 3.58 -19.00 -23.25
N PRO A 188 3.16 -19.53 -22.10
CA PRO A 188 2.76 -20.91 -22.05
C PRO A 188 1.54 -20.97 -22.95
N VAL A 189 1.72 -21.46 -24.19
CA VAL A 189 0.61 -21.83 -25.05
C VAL A 189 -0.30 -22.67 -24.16
N CYS A 190 -1.49 -22.14 -23.89
CA CYS A 190 -2.49 -22.78 -23.07
C CYS A 190 -2.87 -24.08 -23.77
N ARG A 191 -2.16 -25.17 -23.49
CA ARG A 191 -2.53 -26.52 -23.94
C ARG A 191 -3.76 -26.89 -23.13
N ARG A 192 -4.90 -26.42 -23.60
CA ARG A 192 -6.22 -26.88 -23.20
C ARG A 192 -6.24 -28.39 -23.46
N ARG A 193 -5.99 -29.20 -22.43
CA ARG A 193 -6.23 -30.64 -22.46
C ARG A 193 -7.70 -30.82 -22.80
N ARG A 194 -8.03 -31.09 -24.06
CA ARG A 194 -9.31 -31.70 -24.41
C ARG A 194 -9.33 -33.05 -23.70
N ARG A 195 -10.14 -33.17 -22.65
CA ARG A 195 -10.58 -34.49 -22.18
C ARG A 195 -11.33 -35.12 -23.35
N SER A 196 -10.72 -36.11 -24.01
CA SER A 196 -11.44 -37.01 -24.91
C SER A 196 -12.42 -37.81 -24.06
N SER A 197 -13.70 -37.61 -24.32
CA SER A 197 -14.81 -38.42 -23.84
C SER A 197 -14.64 -39.86 -24.29
N GLY A 198 -14.34 -40.76 -23.37
CA GLY A 198 -14.48 -42.20 -23.58
C GLY A 198 -15.93 -42.61 -23.32
N ALA A 199 -16.75 -42.64 -24.37
CA ALA A 199 -18.01 -43.36 -24.36
C ALA A 199 -17.73 -44.78 -24.83
N THR A 200 -17.54 -45.70 -23.89
CA THR A 200 -17.45 -47.14 -24.18
C THR A 200 -18.88 -47.66 -24.33
N ALA A 201 -19.38 -47.70 -25.57
CA ALA A 201 -20.58 -48.45 -25.90
C ALA A 201 -20.25 -49.95 -25.86
N GLY A 202 -20.81 -50.66 -24.88
CA GLY A 202 -20.79 -52.11 -24.83
C GLY A 202 -22.06 -52.67 -25.48
N SER A 203 -21.92 -53.33 -26.62
CA SER A 203 -22.93 -54.26 -27.14
C SER A 203 -22.29 -55.18 -28.17
N THR A 204 -21.97 -56.41 -27.76
CA THR A 204 -21.70 -57.52 -28.69
C THR A 204 -22.51 -58.71 -28.19
N SER A 205 -23.66 -58.92 -28.82
CA SER A 205 -24.44 -60.15 -28.77
C SER A 205 -23.76 -61.20 -29.66
N SER A 206 -23.44 -62.36 -29.10
CA SER A 206 -23.08 -63.57 -29.84
C SER A 206 -24.34 -64.36 -30.21
N PRO A 207 -24.38 -64.97 -31.40
CA PRO A 207 -24.94 -66.31 -31.55
C PRO A 207 -23.91 -67.25 -32.17
N ASP A 208 -23.72 -68.43 -31.57
CA ASP A 208 -23.69 -69.74 -32.24
C ASP A 208 -23.10 -70.83 -31.33
N ALA A 209 -23.76 -72.00 -31.41
CA ALA A 209 -23.56 -73.30 -30.73
C ALA A 209 -24.20 -73.48 -29.35
#